data_AF-A0ABD1QA71-F1
#
_entry.id   AF-A0ABD1QA71-F1
#
_cell.length_a   1.000
_cell.length_b   1.000
_cell.length_c   1.000
_cell.angle_alpha   90.00
_cell.angle_beta   90.00
_cell.angle_gamma   90.00
#
_symmetry.space_group_name_H-M   'P 1'
#
loop_
_entity.id
_entity.type
_entity.pdbx_description
1 polymer ?
#
loop_
_entity_poly.entity_id
_entity_poly.type
_entity_poly.pdbx_seq_one_letter_code
_entity_poly.pdbx_strand_id
1 'polypeptide(L)'
;MNWVLITTQLDALVGILRHWVKRDENEKVMQFLMGLSDSYSTVRGNILMMSPFPDTRRVHAILMQHERQVEVATYREGQYSINWEKSNRKSENRPNRSTGSSYRSTVSSEIG
;
A
#
# COMPACT_ATOMS: atom_id res chain seq x y z
N MET A 1 30.81 -38.29 -36.94
CA MET A 1 31.37 -36.92 -36.91
C MET A 1 30.31 -35.84 -37.20
N ASN A 2 29.44 -35.97 -38.21
CA ASN A 2 28.43 -34.93 -38.52
C ASN A 2 27.29 -34.76 -37.48
N TRP A 3 26.91 -35.81 -36.74
CA TRP A 3 25.81 -35.72 -35.77
C TRP A 3 26.07 -34.79 -34.57
N VAL A 4 27.32 -34.67 -34.13
CA VAL A 4 27.71 -33.75 -33.03
C VAL A 4 27.63 -32.28 -33.46
N LEU A 5 27.92 -32.00 -34.74
CA LEU A 5 27.74 -30.65 -35.32
C LEU A 5 26.26 -30.26 -35.39
N ILE A 6 25.38 -31.23 -35.70
CA ILE A 6 23.93 -30.97 -35.77
C ILE A 6 23.35 -30.66 -34.38
N THR A 7 23.74 -31.40 -33.34
CA THR A 7 23.23 -31.15 -31.98
C THR A 7 23.73 -29.83 -31.42
N THR A 8 25.00 -29.50 -31.62
CA THR A 8 25.57 -28.22 -31.19
C THR A 8 24.95 -27.02 -31.92
N GLN A 9 24.65 -27.17 -33.23
CA GLN A 9 23.94 -26.16 -34.00
C GLN A 9 22.51 -25.93 -33.48
N LEU A 10 21.81 -27.00 -33.08
CA LEU A 10 20.46 -26.91 -32.54
C LEU A 10 20.43 -26.23 -31.16
N ASP A 11 21.35 -26.58 -30.26
CA ASP A 11 21.47 -25.97 -28.93
C ASP A 11 21.76 -24.47 -29.01
N ALA A 12 22.61 -24.06 -29.96
CA ALA A 12 22.89 -22.64 -30.21
C ALA A 12 21.61 -21.89 -30.65
N LEU A 13 20.82 -22.46 -31.56
CA LEU A 13 19.56 -21.86 -32.00
C LEU A 13 18.52 -21.77 -30.87
N VAL A 14 18.42 -22.80 -30.03
CA VAL A 14 17.53 -22.79 -28.85
C VAL A 14 17.99 -21.72 -27.85
N GLY A 15 19.29 -21.59 -27.61
CA GLY A 15 19.86 -20.55 -26.77
C GLY A 15 19.53 -19.15 -27.28
N ILE A 16 19.70 -18.94 -28.59
CA ILE A 16 19.32 -17.69 -29.27
C ILE A 16 17.83 -17.42 -29.07
N LEU A 17 16.94 -18.37 -29.39
CA LEU A 17 15.49 -18.20 -29.25
C LEU A 17 15.07 -17.85 -27.81
N ARG A 18 15.61 -18.57 -26.81
CA ARG A 18 15.32 -18.31 -25.39
C ARG A 18 15.75 -16.91 -24.98
N HIS A 19 16.90 -16.45 -25.47
CA HIS A 19 17.39 -15.10 -25.22
C HIS A 19 16.48 -14.04 -25.84
N TRP A 20 16.02 -14.23 -27.08
CA TRP A 20 15.07 -13.35 -27.73
C TRP A 20 13.74 -13.28 -27.00
N VAL A 21 13.14 -14.43 -26.67
CA VAL A 21 11.88 -14.49 -25.94
C VAL A 21 11.99 -13.78 -24.59
N LYS A 22 13.11 -13.96 -23.88
CA LYS A 22 13.35 -13.28 -22.61
C LYS A 22 13.49 -11.76 -22.78
N ARG A 23 14.15 -11.30 -23.84
CA ARG A 23 14.28 -9.86 -24.12
C ARG A 23 12.94 -9.24 -24.51
N ASP A 24 12.20 -9.88 -25.40
CA ASP A 24 10.87 -9.45 -25.85
C ASP A 24 9.90 -9.34 -24.65
N GLU A 25 9.91 -10.32 -23.75
CA GLU A 25 9.10 -10.28 -22.53
C GLU A 25 9.52 -9.11 -21.61
N ASN A 26 10.82 -8.91 -21.41
CA ASN A 26 11.31 -7.79 -20.61
C ASN A 26 10.93 -6.43 -21.21
N GLU A 27 10.96 -6.28 -22.54
CA GLU A 27 10.57 -5.06 -23.25
C GLU A 27 9.06 -4.78 -23.09
N LYS A 28 8.21 -5.81 -23.21
CA LYS A 28 6.77 -5.69 -22.95
C LYS A 28 6.49 -5.23 -21.52
N VAL A 29 7.15 -5.85 -20.55
CA VAL A 29 7.04 -5.45 -19.14
C VAL A 29 7.49 -4.00 -18.95
N MET A 30 8.62 -3.61 -19.54
CA MET A 30 9.13 -2.24 -19.42
C MET A 30 8.14 -1.22 -19.99
N GLN A 31 7.62 -1.46 -21.19
CA GLN A 31 6.62 -0.58 -21.82
C GLN A 31 5.36 -0.47 -20.97
N PHE A 32 4.89 -1.59 -20.42
CA PHE A 32 3.75 -1.61 -19.51
C PHE A 32 4.02 -0.76 -18.24
N LEU A 33 5.18 -0.92 -17.60
CA LEU A 33 5.56 -0.14 -16.41
C LEU A 33 5.71 1.36 -16.70
N MET A 34 6.19 1.73 -17.88
CA MET A 34 6.26 3.13 -18.32
C MET A 34 4.88 3.76 -18.48
N GLY A 35 3.87 2.98 -18.88
CA GLY A 35 2.49 3.43 -19.01
C GLY A 35 1.69 3.50 -17.69
N LEU A 36 2.24 3.02 -16.57
CA LEU A 36 1.57 3.08 -15.27
C LEU A 36 1.52 4.50 -14.71
N SER A 37 0.41 4.84 -14.03
CA SER A 37 0.23 6.10 -13.33
C SER A 37 1.16 6.26 -12.12
N ASP A 38 1.36 7.51 -11.68
CA ASP A 38 2.29 7.85 -10.59
C ASP A 38 1.90 7.25 -9.23
N SER A 39 0.64 6.88 -9.05
CA SER A 39 0.15 6.13 -7.87
C SER A 39 0.88 4.79 -7.69
N TYR A 40 1.40 4.19 -8.76
CA TYR A 40 2.16 2.94 -8.73
C TYR A 40 3.68 3.15 -8.71
N SER A 41 4.17 4.38 -8.52
CA SER A 41 5.61 4.72 -8.58
C SER A 41 6.47 3.85 -7.66
N THR A 42 6.02 3.63 -6.42
CA THR A 42 6.73 2.78 -5.44
C THR A 42 6.82 1.33 -5.88
N VAL A 43 5.69 0.72 -6.29
CA VAL A 43 5.68 -0.69 -6.74
C VAL A 43 6.43 -0.86 -8.06
N ARG A 44 6.38 0.12 -8.96
CA ARG A 44 7.19 0.17 -10.18
C ARG A 44 8.68 0.18 -9.86
N GLY A 45 9.12 1.03 -8.94
CA GLY A 45 10.51 1.06 -8.47
C GLY A 45 10.96 -0.30 -7.92
N ASN A 46 10.12 -0.93 -7.10
CA ASN A 46 10.40 -2.27 -6.55
C ASN A 46 10.56 -3.33 -7.65
N ILE A 47 9.66 -3.36 -8.64
CA ILE A 47 9.71 -4.29 -9.77
C ILE A 47 11.01 -4.10 -10.58
N LEU A 48 11.42 -2.85 -10.83
CA LEU A 48 12.66 -2.53 -11.56
C LEU A 48 13.94 -3.01 -10.85
N MET A 49 13.88 -3.18 -9.53
CA MET A 49 14.99 -3.68 -8.71
C MET A 49 15.01 -5.21 -8.55
N MET A 50 14.00 -5.93 -9.06
CA MET A 50 13.92 -7.39 -8.91
C MET A 50 14.92 -8.12 -9.82
N SER A 51 15.53 -9.19 -9.28
CA SER A 51 16.37 -10.12 -10.04
C SER A 51 15.98 -11.58 -9.71
N PRO A 52 15.65 -12.41 -10.72
CA PRO A 52 15.53 -12.07 -12.14
C PRO A 52 14.32 -11.15 -12.40
N PHE A 53 14.40 -10.35 -13.47
CA PHE A 53 13.31 -9.45 -13.85
C PHE A 53 12.01 -10.25 -14.10
N PRO A 54 10.88 -9.85 -13.49
CA PRO A 54 9.65 -10.62 -13.55
C PRO A 54 9.01 -10.59 -14.94
N ASP A 55 8.28 -11.66 -15.28
CA ASP A 55 7.43 -11.69 -16.47
C ASP A 55 6.14 -10.87 -16.29
N THR A 56 5.42 -10.67 -17.38
CA THR A 56 4.18 -9.87 -17.40
C THR A 56 3.14 -10.40 -16.42
N ARG A 57 2.99 -11.72 -16.30
CA ARG A 57 1.98 -12.33 -15.40
C ARG A 57 2.30 -12.04 -13.95
N ARG A 58 3.57 -12.13 -13.57
CA ARG A 58 4.05 -11.85 -12.23
C ARG A 58 3.89 -10.37 -11.89
N VAL A 59 4.19 -9.49 -12.84
CA VAL A 59 3.97 -8.04 -12.69
C VAL A 59 2.50 -7.73 -12.42
N HIS A 60 1.56 -8.30 -13.19
CA HIS A 60 0.13 -8.15 -12.93
C HIS A 60 -0.27 -8.62 -11.52
N ALA A 61 0.21 -9.78 -11.08
CA ALA A 61 -0.08 -10.29 -9.75
C ALA A 61 0.44 -9.35 -8.64
N ILE A 62 1.64 -8.77 -8.83
CA ILE A 62 2.22 -7.81 -7.89
C ILE A 62 1.36 -6.54 -7.82
N LEU A 63 0.89 -6.03 -8.96
CA LEU A 63 0.02 -4.85 -9.01
C LEU A 63 -1.33 -5.12 -8.32
N MET A 64 -1.96 -6.25 -8.61
CA MET A 64 -3.21 -6.62 -7.94
C MET A 64 -3.05 -6.74 -6.43
N GLN A 65 -1.94 -7.32 -5.99
CA GLN A 65 -1.62 -7.42 -4.57
C GLN A 65 -1.38 -6.03 -3.95
N HIS A 66 -0.70 -5.13 -4.67
CA HIS A 66 -0.47 -3.76 -4.21
C HIS A 66 -1.79 -3.01 -3.99
N GLU A 67 -2.73 -3.08 -4.93
CA GLU A 67 -4.05 -2.44 -4.81
C GLU A 67 -4.80 -2.93 -3.57
N ARG A 68 -4.83 -4.25 -3.36
CA ARG A 68 -5.45 -4.85 -2.17
C ARG A 68 -4.77 -4.38 -0.87
N GLN A 69 -3.44 -4.23 -0.88
CA GLN A 69 -2.72 -3.73 0.29
C GLN A 69 -3.04 -2.27 0.59
N VAL A 70 -3.15 -1.44 -0.45
CA VAL A 70 -3.55 -0.03 -0.32
C VAL A 70 -4.97 0.06 0.25
N GLU A 71 -5.92 -0.74 -0.26
CA GLU A 71 -7.29 -0.80 0.25
C GLU A 71 -7.35 -1.18 1.74
N VAL A 72 -6.61 -2.21 2.15
CA VAL A 72 -6.57 -2.63 3.56
C VAL A 72 -5.92 -1.56 4.44
N ALA A 73 -4.87 -0.90 3.96
CA ALA A 73 -4.19 0.15 4.71
C ALA A 73 -5.11 1.35 4.96
N THR A 74 -5.82 1.82 3.93
CA THR A 74 -6.76 2.95 4.05
C THR A 74 -7.93 2.61 4.97
N TYR A 75 -8.47 1.39 4.90
CA TYR A 75 -9.52 0.96 5.83
C TYR A 75 -9.06 0.98 7.29
N ARG A 76 -7.85 0.48 7.56
CA ARG A 76 -7.31 0.46 8.94
C ARG A 76 -7.10 1.87 9.46
N GLU A 77 -6.53 2.76 8.66
CA GLU A 77 -6.35 4.16 9.03
C GLU A 77 -7.69 4.86 9.32
N GLY A 78 -8.71 4.62 8.49
CA GLY A 78 -10.08 5.08 8.75
C GLY A 78 -10.68 4.52 10.05
N GLN A 79 -10.41 3.26 10.39
CA GLN A 79 -10.89 2.68 11.67
C GLN A 79 -10.19 3.30 12.88
N TYR A 80 -8.88 3.51 12.83
CA TYR A 80 -8.17 4.24 13.88
C TYR A 80 -8.71 5.67 13.99
N SER A 81 -9.02 6.32 12.87
CA SER A 81 -9.52 7.68 12.87
C SER A 81 -10.89 7.81 13.56
N ILE A 82 -11.81 6.94 13.22
CA ILE A 82 -13.16 6.89 13.80
C ILE A 82 -13.12 6.54 15.30
N ASN A 83 -12.23 5.64 15.71
CA ASN A 83 -12.15 5.20 17.10
C ASN A 83 -11.54 6.27 18.03
N TRP A 84 -10.58 7.08 17.55
CA TRP A 84 -10.06 8.20 18.35
C TRP A 84 -11.11 9.30 18.52
N GLU A 85 -11.91 9.59 17.49
CA GLU A 85 -12.93 10.63 17.57
C GLU A 85 -14.02 10.24 18.59
N LYS A 86 -14.46 8.98 18.57
CA LYS A 86 -15.39 8.44 19.58
C LYS A 86 -14.84 8.53 20.99
N SER A 87 -13.54 8.33 21.16
CA SER A 87 -12.87 8.41 22.47
C SER A 87 -12.86 9.85 23.00
N ASN A 88 -12.55 10.84 22.16
CA ASN A 88 -12.59 12.26 22.53
C ASN A 88 -14.01 12.75 22.84
N ARG A 89 -15.02 12.38 22.04
CA ARG A 89 -16.41 12.78 22.34
C ARG A 89 -16.87 12.27 23.71
N LYS A 90 -16.39 11.11 24.16
CA LYS A 90 -16.72 10.55 25.47
C LYS A 90 -16.01 11.26 26.63
N SER A 91 -14.84 11.86 26.41
CA SER A 91 -14.20 12.73 27.40
C SER A 91 -14.86 14.10 27.49
N GLU A 92 -15.30 14.67 26.37
CA GLU A 92 -15.99 15.97 26.32
C GLU A 92 -17.37 15.93 27.00
N ASN A 93 -18.09 14.81 26.88
CA ASN A 93 -19.46 14.68 27.40
C ASN A 93 -19.51 14.20 28.86
N ARG A 94 -18.40 14.25 29.60
CA ARG A 94 -18.43 14.07 31.06
C ARG A 94 -19.10 15.31 31.67
N PRO A 95 -20.25 15.18 32.36
CA PRO A 95 -20.86 16.32 33.00
C PRO A 95 -19.85 16.94 33.98
N ASN A 96 -19.53 18.21 33.76
CA ASN A 96 -18.72 19.01 34.67
C ASN A 96 -19.45 19.11 36.01
N ARG A 97 -19.24 18.13 36.89
CA ARG A 97 -19.78 18.15 38.25
C ARG A 97 -18.86 19.07 39.05
N SER A 98 -19.04 20.38 38.87
CA SER A 98 -18.50 21.40 39.76
C SER A 98 -19.14 21.19 41.12
N THR A 99 -18.44 20.42 41.95
CA THR A 99 -18.84 20.14 43.32
C THR A 99 -18.61 21.41 44.14
N GLY A 100 -19.70 22.14 44.39
CA GLY A 100 -20.02 22.83 45.64
C GLY A 100 -19.11 23.98 46.12
N SER A 101 -19.71 25.17 46.21
CA SER A 101 -19.70 25.91 47.49
C SER A 101 -20.91 26.85 47.52
N SER A 102 -21.94 26.46 48.28
CA SER A 102 -23.12 27.28 48.56
C SER A 102 -22.91 27.96 49.91
N TYR A 103 -22.46 29.21 49.91
CA TYR A 103 -22.57 30.07 51.08
C TYR A 103 -23.97 30.69 51.08
N ARG A 104 -24.93 29.96 51.64
CA ARG A 104 -26.20 30.51 52.09
C ARG A 104 -25.96 31.25 53.39
N SER A 105 -25.78 32.57 53.33
CA SER A 105 -25.89 33.41 54.53
C SER A 105 -27.34 33.87 54.67
N THR A 106 -27.99 33.40 55.72
CA THR A 106 -29.35 33.79 56.11
C THR A 106 -29.31 35.08 56.95
N VAL A 107 -30.13 36.05 56.52
CA VAL A 107 -30.83 37.12 57.24
C VAL A 107 -30.15 37.80 58.45
N SER A 108 -30.10 39.13 58.42
CA SER A 108 -30.84 39.93 59.42
C SER A 108 -31.06 41.36 58.93
N SER A 109 -32.34 41.72 58.93
CA SER A 109 -32.87 43.07 58.86
C SER A 109 -32.50 43.85 60.11
N GLU A 110 -32.32 45.17 59.98
CA GLU A 110 -32.56 46.25 60.98
C GLU A 110 -31.92 47.54 60.40
N ILE A 111 -32.67 48.42 59.72
CA ILE A 111 -33.37 49.61 60.26
C ILE A 111 -32.51 50.42 61.24
N GLY A 112 -32.16 51.65 60.86
CA GLY A 112 -31.53 52.66 61.70
C GLY A 112 -30.85 53.76 60.89
#